data_AF-A0A917QRJ1-F1
#
_entry.id   AF-A0A917QRJ1-F1
#
_cell.length_a   1.000
_cell.length_b   1.000
_cell.length_c   1.000
_cell.angle_alpha   90.00
_cell.angle_beta   90.00
_cell.angle_gamma   90.00
#
_symmetry.space_group_name_H-M   'P 1'
#
loop_
_entity.id
_entity.type
_entity.pdbx_description
1 polymer ?
#
loop_
_entity_poly.entity_id
_entity_poly.type
_entity_poly.pdbx_seq_one_letter_code
_entity_poly.pdbx_strand_id
1 'polypeptide(L)'
;MSNSIATPSAVPCMADQGSKIRIKADEQRTTALAAALYIAQYAYGQAITSHNPAALLDDMCDSVAEVWDEITPKLPEKFAGSNLEFAETMRAAVADRLWAFAVVEHASTEGDDYRWVFTVMTDALRQGADPQKVRAEVPRVVERLRDWQAGATR
;
A
#
# COMPACT_ATOMS: atom_id res chain seq x y z
N MET A 1 16.30 15.55 68.12
CA MET A 1 17.10 15.12 66.96
C MET A 1 16.14 14.44 65.99
N SER A 2 15.63 15.15 65.01
CA SER A 2 14.65 14.63 64.04
C SER A 2 15.30 14.56 62.67
N ASN A 3 15.60 13.35 62.21
CA ASN A 3 16.15 13.11 60.88
C ASN A 3 15.02 13.17 59.85
N SER A 4 15.09 14.16 58.97
CA SER A 4 14.24 14.29 57.79
C SER A 4 14.82 13.45 56.66
N ILE A 5 14.14 12.37 56.28
CA ILE A 5 14.52 11.55 55.12
C ILE A 5 13.87 12.20 53.90
N ALA A 6 14.69 12.80 53.05
CA ALA A 6 14.28 13.33 51.76
C ALA A 6 13.93 12.18 50.80
N THR A 7 12.71 12.18 50.28
CA THR A 7 12.27 11.30 49.20
C THR A 7 13.05 11.63 47.92
N PRO A 8 13.67 10.66 47.22
CA PRO A 8 14.30 10.94 45.94
C PRO A 8 13.22 11.28 44.90
N SER A 9 13.30 12.50 44.37
CA SER A 9 12.56 12.92 43.18
C SER A 9 12.97 12.01 42.02
N ALA A 10 12.09 11.09 41.64
CA ALA A 10 12.26 10.30 40.43
C ALA A 10 12.08 11.24 39.24
N VAL A 11 13.20 11.76 38.72
CA VAL A 11 13.21 12.43 37.42
C VAL A 11 12.90 11.36 36.38
N PRO A 12 11.77 11.43 35.64
CA PRO A 12 11.52 10.48 34.57
C PRO A 12 12.58 10.69 33.49
N CYS A 13 13.38 9.66 33.25
CA CYS A 13 14.40 9.64 32.20
C CYS A 13 13.73 9.87 30.84
N MET A 14 14.00 11.02 30.21
CA MET A 14 13.42 11.40 28.93
C MET A 14 13.73 10.43 27.77
N ALA A 15 14.69 9.51 27.95
CA ALA A 15 14.98 8.46 26.98
C ALA A 15 13.81 7.45 26.81
N ASP A 16 13.03 7.21 27.86
CA ASP A 16 11.90 6.27 27.84
C ASP A 16 10.70 6.82 27.02
N GLN A 17 10.50 8.14 27.03
CA GLN A 17 9.46 8.80 26.22
C GLN A 17 9.78 8.79 24.73
N GLY A 18 11.04 9.03 24.35
CA GLY A 18 11.47 9.00 22.94
C GLY A 18 11.32 7.63 22.27
N SER A 19 11.58 6.55 23.02
CA SER A 19 11.38 5.17 22.54
C SER A 19 9.90 4.83 22.35
N LYS A 20 9.04 5.17 23.32
CA LYS A 20 7.60 4.92 23.26
C LYS A 20 6.88 5.66 22.13
N ILE A 21 7.32 6.87 21.80
CA ILE A 21 6.75 7.66 20.70
C ILE A 21 7.06 7.00 19.34
N ARG A 22 8.29 6.52 19.14
CA ARG A 22 8.69 5.83 17.89
C ARG A 22 7.92 4.53 17.68
N ILE A 23 7.78 3.72 18.73
CA ILE A 23 7.02 2.45 18.66
C ILE A 23 5.58 2.70 18.23
N LYS A 24 4.91 3.71 18.81
CA LYS A 24 3.54 4.07 18.43
C LYS A 24 3.41 4.56 16.98
N ALA A 25 4.38 5.34 16.49
CA ALA A 25 4.38 5.82 15.11
C ALA A 25 4.58 4.67 14.11
N ASP A 26 5.47 3.72 14.42
CA ASP A 26 5.70 2.53 13.59
C ASP A 26 4.48 1.59 13.56
N GLU A 27 3.79 1.43 14.69
CA GLU A 27 2.52 0.68 14.78
C GLU A 27 1.41 1.34 13.95
N GLN A 28 1.29 2.67 14.00
CA GLN A 28 0.33 3.43 13.19
C GLN A 28 0.63 3.29 11.70
N ARG A 29 1.91 3.42 11.31
CA ARG A 29 2.34 3.23 9.92
C ARG A 29 2.06 1.81 9.43
N THR A 30 2.36 0.80 10.23
CA THR A 30 2.10 -0.61 9.89
C THR A 30 0.61 -0.85 9.70
N THR A 31 -0.22 -0.31 10.60
CA THR A 31 -1.68 -0.36 10.50
C THR A 31 -2.18 0.34 9.22
N ALA A 32 -1.64 1.51 8.88
CA ALA A 32 -2.00 2.24 7.66
C ALA A 32 -1.70 1.43 6.40
N LEU A 33 -0.51 0.79 6.34
CA LEU A 33 -0.11 -0.03 5.21
C LEU A 33 -0.96 -1.30 5.07
N ALA A 34 -1.32 -1.93 6.20
CA ALA A 34 -2.20 -3.10 6.21
C ALA A 34 -3.63 -2.73 5.75
N ALA A 35 -4.17 -1.61 6.23
CA ALA A 35 -5.46 -1.09 5.79
C ALA A 35 -5.45 -0.74 4.30
N ALA A 36 -4.38 -0.08 3.83
CA ALA A 36 -4.22 0.26 2.43
C ALA A 36 -4.16 -0.99 1.52
N LEU A 37 -3.46 -2.05 1.95
CA LEU A 37 -3.44 -3.33 1.25
C LEU A 37 -4.85 -3.93 1.15
N TYR A 38 -5.60 -3.96 2.25
CA TYR A 38 -6.97 -4.47 2.26
C TYR A 38 -7.89 -3.70 1.29
N ILE A 39 -7.85 -2.36 1.33
CA ILE A 39 -8.65 -1.50 0.45
C ILE A 39 -8.29 -1.75 -1.02
N ALA A 40 -6.99 -1.78 -1.35
CA ALA A 40 -6.54 -2.00 -2.71
C ALA A 40 -6.93 -3.39 -3.23
N GLN A 41 -6.86 -4.44 -2.40
CA GLN A 41 -7.32 -5.77 -2.77
C GLN A 41 -8.83 -5.83 -3.04
N TYR A 42 -9.62 -5.16 -2.21
CA TYR A 42 -11.07 -5.09 -2.40
C TYR A 42 -11.42 -4.38 -3.72
N ALA A 43 -10.80 -3.22 -3.97
CA ALA A 43 -10.98 -2.46 -5.21
C ALA A 43 -10.55 -3.27 -6.45
N TYR A 44 -9.39 -3.93 -6.39
CA TYR A 44 -8.95 -4.85 -7.45
C TYR A 44 -9.93 -6.00 -7.67
N GLY A 45 -10.44 -6.61 -6.59
CA GLY A 45 -11.46 -7.67 -6.65
C GLY A 45 -12.74 -7.22 -7.34
N GLN A 46 -13.14 -5.95 -7.20
CA GLN A 46 -14.24 -5.38 -7.97
C GLN A 46 -13.86 -5.15 -9.44
N ALA A 47 -12.68 -4.59 -9.67
CA ALA A 47 -12.24 -4.21 -11.02
C ALA A 47 -12.16 -5.41 -11.99
N ILE A 48 -11.66 -6.56 -11.53
CA ILE A 48 -11.53 -7.78 -12.34
C ILE A 48 -12.87 -8.38 -12.78
N THR A 49 -14.00 -7.92 -12.23
CA THR A 49 -15.35 -8.34 -12.66
C THR A 49 -15.90 -7.49 -13.79
N SER A 50 -15.24 -6.37 -14.11
CA SER A 50 -15.63 -5.48 -15.19
C SER A 50 -15.16 -5.99 -16.56
N HIS A 51 -15.74 -5.44 -17.63
CA HIS A 51 -15.33 -5.76 -18.99
C HIS A 51 -13.91 -5.27 -19.33
N ASN A 52 -13.46 -4.18 -18.68
CA ASN A 52 -12.12 -3.62 -18.85
C ASN A 52 -11.52 -3.29 -17.47
N PRO A 53 -10.91 -4.28 -16.80
CA PRO A 53 -10.34 -4.10 -15.46
C PRO A 53 -9.27 -3.02 -15.40
N ALA A 54 -8.43 -2.90 -16.43
CA ALA A 54 -7.35 -1.93 -16.47
C ALA A 54 -7.87 -0.49 -16.46
N ALA A 55 -8.85 -0.18 -17.32
CA ALA A 55 -9.46 1.15 -17.35
C ALA A 55 -10.19 1.51 -16.04
N LEU A 56 -10.91 0.56 -15.45
CA LEU A 56 -11.58 0.80 -14.17
C LEU A 56 -10.57 1.01 -13.02
N LEU A 57 -9.42 0.33 -13.05
CA LEU A 57 -8.35 0.57 -12.08
C LEU A 57 -7.72 1.95 -12.26
N ASP A 58 -7.53 2.42 -13.50
CA ASP A 58 -7.06 3.78 -13.78
C ASP A 58 -8.05 4.82 -13.22
N ASP A 59 -9.35 4.66 -13.49
CA ASP A 59 -10.41 5.54 -12.94
C ASP A 59 -10.40 5.54 -11.40
N MET A 60 -10.23 4.38 -10.79
CA MET A 60 -10.10 4.25 -9.33
C MET A 60 -8.86 4.98 -8.82
N CYS A 61 -7.71 4.85 -9.49
CA CYS A 61 -6.46 5.54 -9.11
C CYS A 61 -6.63 7.06 -9.10
N ASP A 62 -7.27 7.62 -10.13
CA ASP A 62 -7.54 9.04 -10.24
C ASP A 62 -8.54 9.50 -9.15
N SER A 63 -9.57 8.69 -8.92
CA SER A 63 -10.60 8.95 -7.90
C SER A 63 -10.09 8.87 -6.47
N VAL A 64 -9.01 8.12 -6.18
CA VAL A 64 -8.47 8.04 -4.80
C VAL A 64 -8.17 9.43 -4.28
N ALA A 65 -7.57 10.31 -5.07
CA ALA A 65 -7.22 11.66 -4.62
C ALA A 65 -8.47 12.52 -4.33
N GLU A 66 -9.50 12.38 -5.14
CA GLU A 66 -10.73 13.19 -5.06
C GLU A 66 -11.61 12.78 -3.88
N VAL A 67 -11.75 11.47 -3.64
CA VAL A 67 -12.70 10.94 -2.64
C VAL A 67 -12.04 10.85 -1.25
N TRP A 68 -10.71 10.90 -1.15
CA TRP A 68 -10.02 10.72 0.12
C TRP A 68 -10.40 11.73 1.19
N ASP A 69 -10.53 13.00 0.80
CA ASP A 69 -10.85 14.10 1.71
C ASP A 69 -12.28 13.97 2.25
N GLU A 70 -13.18 13.32 1.50
CA GLU A 70 -14.56 13.04 1.95
C GLU A 70 -14.65 11.81 2.89
N ILE A 71 -13.72 10.86 2.77
CA ILE A 71 -13.66 9.63 3.57
C ILE A 71 -12.94 9.88 4.90
N THR A 72 -11.89 10.70 4.89
CA THR A 72 -11.03 10.93 6.06
C THR A 72 -11.80 11.35 7.33
N PRO A 73 -12.81 12.24 7.27
CA PRO A 73 -13.64 12.61 8.43
C PRO A 73 -14.54 11.48 8.96
N LYS A 74 -14.75 10.41 8.18
CA LYS A 74 -15.64 9.28 8.50
C LYS A 74 -14.87 8.06 8.99
N LEU A 75 -13.54 8.12 9.08
CA LEU A 75 -12.74 7.03 9.61
C LEU A 75 -13.13 6.76 11.08
N PRO A 76 -13.27 5.48 11.49
CA PRO A 76 -13.70 5.11 12.84
C PRO A 76 -12.92 5.86 13.94
N GLU A 77 -13.56 6.18 15.08
CA GLU A 77 -12.92 6.95 16.17
C GLU A 77 -11.62 6.34 16.74
N LYS A 78 -11.40 5.03 16.57
CA LYS A 78 -10.08 4.39 16.82
C LYS A 78 -8.93 4.96 15.97
N PHE A 79 -9.28 5.67 14.90
CA PHE A 79 -8.42 6.49 14.05
C PHE A 79 -8.68 7.99 14.23
N ALA A 80 -9.67 8.42 15.02
CA ALA A 80 -9.85 9.81 15.40
C ALA A 80 -8.79 10.18 16.44
N GLY A 81 -7.69 10.75 15.95
CA GLY A 81 -6.42 10.92 16.68
C GLY A 81 -5.22 10.40 15.90
N SER A 82 -5.46 9.68 14.79
CA SER A 82 -4.41 9.44 13.79
C SER A 82 -4.02 10.78 13.19
N ASN A 83 -2.73 11.09 13.28
CA ASN A 83 -2.11 12.26 12.67
C ASN A 83 -2.51 12.37 11.17
N LEU A 84 -2.52 13.58 10.62
CA LEU A 84 -2.62 13.85 9.17
C LEU A 84 -1.72 12.88 8.37
N GLU A 85 -0.54 12.60 8.92
CA GLU A 85 0.44 11.63 8.43
C GLU A 85 -0.10 10.19 8.23
N PHE A 86 -1.00 9.70 9.10
CA PHE A 86 -1.62 8.38 8.92
C PHE A 86 -2.55 8.38 7.71
N ALA A 87 -3.40 9.41 7.58
CA ALA A 87 -4.34 9.54 6.47
C ALA A 87 -3.59 9.71 5.14
N GLU A 88 -2.53 10.53 5.13
CA GLU A 88 -1.65 10.72 3.97
C GLU A 88 -0.90 9.43 3.60
N THR A 89 -0.34 8.73 4.60
CA THR A 89 0.35 7.45 4.39
C THR A 89 -0.60 6.43 3.80
N MET A 90 -1.81 6.31 4.34
CA MET A 90 -2.82 5.38 3.87
C MET A 90 -3.28 5.75 2.45
N ARG A 91 -3.51 7.04 2.14
CA ARG A 91 -3.87 7.52 0.79
C ARG A 91 -2.83 7.12 -0.24
N ALA A 92 -1.57 7.47 0.04
CA ALA A 92 -0.46 7.20 -0.85
C ALA A 92 -0.27 5.69 -1.04
N ALA A 93 -0.39 4.91 0.05
CA ALA A 93 -0.22 3.47 0.01
C ALA A 93 -1.35 2.72 -0.73
N VAL A 94 -2.59 3.26 -0.72
CA VAL A 94 -3.70 2.75 -1.54
C VAL A 94 -3.43 3.06 -3.01
N ALA A 95 -3.18 4.33 -3.33
CA ALA A 95 -2.95 4.77 -4.70
C ALA A 95 -1.79 4.00 -5.36
N ASP A 96 -0.65 3.86 -4.66
CA ASP A 96 0.52 3.16 -5.22
C ASP A 96 0.24 1.68 -5.51
N ARG A 97 -0.58 1.02 -4.68
CA ARG A 97 -1.00 -0.37 -4.91
C ARG A 97 -1.99 -0.51 -6.05
N LEU A 98 -2.98 0.39 -6.15
CA LEU A 98 -3.91 0.40 -7.27
C LEU A 98 -3.17 0.62 -8.59
N TRP A 99 -2.22 1.55 -8.63
CA TRP A 99 -1.34 1.75 -9.78
C TRP A 99 -0.54 0.50 -10.13
N ALA A 100 -0.06 -0.26 -9.14
CA ALA A 100 0.63 -1.51 -9.40
C ALA A 100 -0.28 -2.58 -10.01
N PHE A 101 -1.51 -2.72 -9.51
CA PHE A 101 -2.50 -3.61 -10.12
C PHE A 101 -2.85 -3.17 -11.55
N ALA A 102 -3.08 -1.88 -11.79
CA ALA A 102 -3.38 -1.34 -13.11
C ALA A 102 -2.28 -1.67 -14.12
N VAL A 103 -1.02 -1.46 -13.75
CA VAL A 103 0.14 -1.76 -14.60
C VAL A 103 0.22 -3.26 -14.94
N VAL A 104 -0.05 -4.15 -13.98
CA VAL A 104 -0.07 -5.61 -14.24
C VAL A 104 -1.22 -5.98 -15.17
N GLU A 105 -2.41 -5.39 -15.00
CA GLU A 105 -3.56 -5.66 -15.87
C GLU A 105 -3.36 -5.13 -17.28
N HIS A 106 -2.80 -3.94 -17.46
CA HIS A 106 -2.42 -3.44 -18.79
C HIS A 106 -1.47 -4.41 -19.48
N ALA A 107 -0.45 -4.89 -18.76
CA ALA A 107 0.52 -5.84 -19.31
C ALA A 107 -0.09 -7.22 -19.63
N SER A 108 -1.12 -7.65 -18.88
CA SER A 108 -1.80 -8.93 -19.11
C SER A 108 -2.55 -8.98 -20.45
N THR A 109 -2.85 -7.82 -21.05
CA THR A 109 -3.50 -7.72 -22.36
C THR A 109 -2.57 -8.00 -23.55
N GLU A 110 -1.24 -8.03 -23.34
CA GLU A 110 -0.27 -8.19 -24.44
C GLU A 110 -0.18 -9.62 -25.01
N GLY A 111 -0.80 -10.61 -24.37
CA GLY A 111 -0.90 -11.97 -24.92
C GLY A 111 -1.22 -13.03 -23.88
N ASP A 112 -2.03 -14.02 -24.27
CA ASP A 112 -2.57 -15.05 -23.36
C ASP A 112 -1.51 -16.07 -22.87
N ASP A 113 -0.50 -16.36 -23.69
CA ASP A 113 0.50 -17.41 -23.41
C ASP A 113 1.33 -17.14 -22.14
N TYR A 114 1.34 -15.89 -21.67
CA TYR A 114 2.14 -15.42 -20.53
C TYR A 114 1.31 -14.86 -19.39
N ARG A 115 -0.02 -15.00 -19.45
CA ARG A 115 -0.94 -14.49 -18.43
C ARG A 115 -0.59 -15.00 -17.03
N TRP A 116 -0.03 -16.21 -16.92
CA TRP A 116 0.40 -16.79 -15.65
C TRP A 116 1.49 -15.96 -14.94
N VAL A 117 2.38 -15.29 -15.67
CA VAL A 117 3.43 -14.44 -15.07
C VAL A 117 2.78 -13.24 -14.38
N PHE A 118 1.81 -12.63 -15.06
CA PHE A 118 1.05 -11.51 -14.51
C PHE A 118 0.15 -11.95 -13.36
N THR A 119 -0.42 -13.16 -13.40
CA THR A 119 -1.12 -13.75 -12.24
C THR A 119 -0.21 -13.85 -11.02
N VAL A 120 1.04 -14.31 -11.18
CA VAL A 120 2.01 -14.38 -10.08
C VAL A 120 2.33 -12.99 -9.51
N MET A 121 2.46 -11.98 -10.37
CA MET A 121 2.70 -10.60 -9.93
C MET A 121 1.49 -10.02 -9.17
N THR A 122 0.28 -10.27 -9.66
CA THR A 122 -0.96 -9.90 -8.97
C THR A 122 -1.07 -10.59 -7.60
N ASP A 123 -0.77 -11.89 -7.52
CA ASP A 123 -0.80 -12.63 -6.26
C ASP A 123 0.26 -12.11 -5.28
N ALA A 124 1.44 -11.74 -5.77
CA ALA A 124 2.46 -11.10 -4.95
C ALA A 124 1.96 -9.76 -4.37
N LEU A 125 1.30 -8.92 -5.19
CA LEU A 125 0.69 -7.67 -4.72
C LEU A 125 -0.38 -7.92 -3.66
N ARG A 126 -1.22 -8.95 -3.85
CA ARG A 126 -2.20 -9.38 -2.84
C ARG A 126 -1.53 -9.83 -1.55
N GLN A 127 -0.36 -10.46 -1.62
CA GLN A 127 0.39 -10.87 -0.42
C GLN A 127 1.20 -9.73 0.21
N GLY A 128 1.12 -8.51 -0.32
CA GLY A 128 1.78 -7.33 0.24
C GLY A 128 3.18 -7.07 -0.32
N ALA A 129 3.50 -7.59 -1.51
CA ALA A 129 4.70 -7.20 -2.23
C ALA A 129 4.77 -5.68 -2.45
N ASP A 130 5.99 -5.19 -2.62
CA ASP A 130 6.27 -3.77 -2.84
C ASP A 130 5.72 -3.31 -4.21
N PRO A 131 4.70 -2.43 -4.24
CA PRO A 131 4.07 -1.99 -5.48
C PRO A 131 5.03 -1.27 -6.42
N GLN A 132 6.01 -0.52 -5.90
CA GLN A 132 6.98 0.19 -6.74
C GLN A 132 7.90 -0.77 -7.47
N LYS A 133 8.32 -1.84 -6.79
CA LYS A 133 9.13 -2.90 -7.41
C LYS A 133 8.36 -3.62 -8.50
N VAL A 134 7.08 -3.95 -8.26
CA VAL A 134 6.23 -4.59 -9.27
C VAL A 134 6.07 -3.67 -10.48
N ARG A 135 5.76 -2.40 -10.28
CA ARG A 135 5.64 -1.40 -11.37
C ARG A 135 6.92 -1.24 -12.18
N ALA A 136 8.08 -1.31 -11.54
CA ALA A 136 9.37 -1.24 -12.23
C ALA A 136 9.72 -2.53 -12.99
N GLU A 137 9.24 -3.68 -12.52
CA GLU A 137 9.58 -4.99 -13.08
C GLU A 137 8.66 -5.39 -14.24
N VAL A 138 7.37 -5.00 -14.20
CA VAL A 138 6.39 -5.33 -15.24
C VAL A 138 6.89 -4.96 -16.65
N PRO A 139 7.37 -3.72 -16.94
CA PRO A 139 7.87 -3.37 -18.27
C PRO A 139 9.03 -4.26 -18.74
N ARG A 140 9.92 -4.66 -17.82
CA ARG A 140 11.07 -5.54 -18.15
C ARG A 140 10.63 -6.96 -18.46
N VAL A 141 9.57 -7.42 -17.82
CA VAL A 141 8.97 -8.72 -18.12
C VAL A 141 8.29 -8.67 -19.47
N VAL A 142 7.50 -7.63 -19.74
CA VAL A 142 6.89 -7.41 -21.07
C VAL A 142 7.94 -7.40 -22.18
N GLU A 143 9.02 -6.65 -22.03
CA GLU A 143 10.12 -6.60 -23.02
C GLU A 143 10.73 -7.99 -23.26
N ARG A 144 11.08 -8.71 -22.19
CA ARG A 144 11.61 -10.08 -22.28
C ARG A 144 10.65 -11.05 -22.98
N LEU A 145 9.35 -10.91 -22.75
CA LEU A 145 8.33 -11.75 -23.38
C LEU A 145 8.25 -11.47 -24.88
N ARG A 146 8.28 -10.20 -25.29
CA ARG A 146 8.30 -9.81 -26.71
C ARG A 146 9.55 -10.34 -27.42
N ASP A 147 10.72 -10.23 -26.80
CA ASP A 147 11.97 -10.78 -27.34
C ASP A 147 11.90 -12.30 -27.50
N TRP A 148 11.32 -13.00 -26.52
CA TRP A 148 11.19 -14.45 -26.58
C TRP A 148 10.22 -14.89 -27.68
N GLN A 149 9.08 -14.20 -27.84
CA GLN A 149 8.14 -14.43 -28.94
C GLN A 149 8.80 -14.20 -30.31
N ALA A 150 9.57 -13.12 -30.46
CA ALA A 150 10.28 -12.80 -31.70
C ALA A 150 11.36 -13.85 -32.04
N GLY A 151 12.01 -14.42 -31.01
CA GLY A 151 12.99 -15.49 -31.16
C GLY A 151 12.38 -16.87 -31.47
N ALA A 152 11.19 -17.16 -30.93
CA ALA A 152 10.50 -18.45 -31.12
C ALA A 152 9.85 -18.60 -32.51
N THR A 153 9.73 -17.52 -33.27
CA THR A 153 9.12 -17.51 -34.62
C THR A 153 10.17 -17.70 -35.75
N ARG A 154 11.42 -18.03 -35.41
CA ARG A 154 12.51 -18.33 -36.37
C ARG A 154 12.84 -19.82 -36.38
#